data_AF-A0A420EMJ1-F1
#
_entry.id   AF-A0A420EMJ1-F1
#
_cell.length_a   1.000
_cell.length_b   1.000
_cell.length_c   1.000
_cell.angle_alpha   90.00
_cell.angle_beta   90.00
_cell.angle_gamma   90.00
#
_symmetry.space_group_name_H-M   'P 1'
#
loop_
_entity.id
_entity.type
_entity.pdbx_description
1 polymer ?
#
loop_
_entity_poly.entity_id
_entity_poly.type
_entity_poly.pdbx_seq_one_letter_code
_entity_poly.pdbx_strand_id
1 'polypeptide(L)' 'MPHEPDFLLFASDATLLAVWGGACLFVALIAMLAEWRRHRRKVIDAVGWMPWTTIFVLMAFLGTALLTMAVKSWFAP' A
#
# COMPACT_ATOMS: atom_id res chain seq x y z
N MET A 1 -15.18 30.92 -13.80
CA MET A 1 -14.34 29.82 -13.30
C MET A 1 -15.29 28.73 -12.85
N PRO A 2 -15.17 27.48 -13.32
CA PRO A 2 -16.04 26.40 -12.88
C PRO A 2 -15.93 26.26 -11.36
N HIS A 3 -17.05 26.26 -10.66
CA HIS A 3 -17.11 25.94 -9.24
C HIS A 3 -16.95 24.43 -9.13
N GLU A 4 -15.77 23.98 -8.68
CA GLU A 4 -15.53 22.58 -8.41
C GLU A 4 -16.41 22.17 -7.22
N PRO A 5 -17.30 21.18 -7.38
CA PRO A 5 -18.22 20.82 -6.31
C PRO A 5 -17.45 20.19 -5.13
N ASP A 6 -17.89 20.51 -3.89
CA ASP A 6 -17.17 20.17 -2.65
C ASP A 6 -16.87 18.66 -2.47
N PHE A 7 -17.58 17.78 -3.16
CA PHE A 7 -17.26 16.34 -3.19
C PHE A 7 -15.90 16.02 -3.83
N LEU A 8 -15.39 16.88 -4.73
CA LEU A 8 -14.03 16.79 -5.26
C LEU A 8 -12.99 17.24 -4.22
N LEU A 9 -13.35 18.13 -3.28
CA LEU A 9 -12.49 18.51 -2.15
C LEU A 9 -12.35 17.36 -1.13
N PHE A 10 -13.41 16.57 -0.90
CA PHE A 10 -13.32 15.37 -0.03
C PHE A 10 -12.34 14.32 -0.59
N ALA A 11 -12.27 14.19 -1.92
CA ALA A 11 -11.33 13.33 -2.63
C ALA A 11 -10.14 14.12 -3.18
N SER A 12 -9.55 15.02 -2.37
CA SER A 12 -8.31 15.70 -2.75
C SER A 12 -7.28 14.69 -3.26
N ASP A 13 -6.48 15.04 -4.27
CA ASP A 13 -5.45 14.16 -4.84
C ASP A 13 -4.54 13.58 -3.76
N ALA A 14 -4.23 14.38 -2.74
CA ALA A 14 -3.47 13.97 -1.56
C ALA A 14 -4.20 12.88 -0.75
N THR A 15 -5.51 13.05 -0.50
CA THR A 15 -6.34 12.03 0.18
C THR A 15 -6.40 10.74 -0.63
N LEU A 16 -6.56 10.82 -1.96
CA LEU A 16 -6.56 9.65 -2.84
C LEU A 16 -5.22 8.89 -2.78
N LEU A 17 -4.10 9.61 -2.88
CA LEU A 17 -2.76 9.03 -2.75
C LEU A 17 -2.57 8.38 -1.38
N ALA A 18 -3.08 8.98 -0.31
CA ALA A 18 -3.00 8.43 1.04
C ALA A 18 -3.81 7.13 1.20
N VAL A 19 -5.04 7.09 0.67
CA VAL A 19 -5.89 5.90 0.73
C VAL A 19 -5.27 4.75 -0.03
N TRP A 20 -4.81 4.99 -1.27
CA TRP A 20 -4.16 3.95 -2.07
C TRP A 20 -2.82 3.51 -1.48
N GLY A 21 -2.02 4.45 -0.97
CA GLY A 21 -0.78 4.15 -0.27
C GLY A 21 -1.00 3.28 0.97
N GLY A 22 -2.01 3.61 1.77
CA GLY A 22 -2.45 2.82 2.92
C GLY A 22 -2.94 1.42 2.53
N ALA A 23 -3.72 1.31 1.45
CA ALA A 23 -4.19 0.03 0.94
C ALA A 23 -3.03 -0.87 0.49
N CYS A 24 -2.03 -0.32 -0.21
CA CYS A 24 -0.81 -1.04 -0.58
C CYS A 24 -0.05 -1.51 0.67
N LEU A 25 0.13 -0.65 1.68
CA LEU A 25 0.78 -1.07 2.93
C LEU A 25 0.00 -2.17 3.66
N PHE A 26 -1.33 -2.11 3.64
CA PHE A 26 -2.17 -3.16 4.22
C PHE A 26 -1.95 -4.51 3.53
N VAL A 27 -1.90 -4.54 2.19
CA VAL A 27 -1.56 -5.76 1.43
C VAL A 27 -0.14 -6.24 1.76
N ALA A 28 0.81 -5.32 1.90
CA ALA A 28 2.18 -5.66 2.30
C ALA A 28 2.19 -6.34 3.68
N LEU A 29 1.46 -5.82 4.66
CA LEU A 29 1.34 -6.44 5.98
C LEU A 29 0.76 -7.86 5.91
N ILE A 30 -0.29 -8.06 5.11
CA ILE A 30 -0.87 -9.40 4.89
C ILE A 30 0.17 -10.34 4.29
N ALA A 31 0.92 -9.89 3.29
CA ALA A 31 1.98 -10.69 2.66
C ALA A 31 3.09 -11.05 3.66
N MET A 32 3.50 -10.12 4.52
CA MET A 32 4.48 -10.36 5.59
C MET A 32 3.97 -11.41 6.59
N LEU A 33 2.71 -11.31 7.01
CA LEU A 33 2.08 -12.29 7.91
C LEU A 33 1.97 -13.67 7.25
N ALA A 34 1.64 -13.71 5.95
CA ALA A 34 1.56 -14.95 5.19
C ALA A 34 2.93 -15.65 5.09
N GLU A 35 4.00 -14.89 4.90
CA GLU A 35 5.37 -15.41 4.88
C GLU A 35 5.81 -15.87 6.28
N TRP A 36 5.53 -15.11 7.33
CA TRP A 36 5.81 -15.53 8.70
C TRP A 36 5.09 -16.84 9.06
N ARG A 37 3.84 -17.00 8.61
CA ARG A 37 3.08 -18.26 8.73
C ARG A 37 3.70 -19.38 7.91
N ARG A 38 4.29 -19.09 6.75
CA ARG A 38 5.01 -20.07 5.91
C ARG A 38 6.27 -20.57 6.62
N HIS A 39 7.08 -19.68 7.20
CA HIS A 39 8.27 -20.05 7.96
C HIS A 39 7.99 -20.94 9.18
N ARG A 40 6.81 -20.82 9.79
CA ARG A 40 6.38 -21.67 10.91
C ARG A 40 5.92 -23.07 10.50
N ARG A 41 5.86 -23.40 9.19
CA ARG A 41 5.47 -24.74 8.73
C ARG A 41 6.66 -25.70 8.81
N LYS A 42 6.41 -26.92 9.29
CA LYS A 42 7.41 -27.99 9.47
C LYS A 42 7.95 -28.58 8.14
N VAL A 43 7.29 -28.34 7.01
CA VAL A 43 7.64 -28.93 5.71
C VAL A 43 8.13 -27.82 4.79
N ILE A 44 9.44 -27.74 4.61
CA ILE A 44 10.13 -26.69 3.83
C ILE A 44 10.03 -26.97 2.31
N ASP A 45 9.91 -28.24 1.91
CA ASP A 45 9.87 -28.68 0.51
C ASP A 45 8.53 -28.41 -0.20
N ALA A 46 7.52 -27.92 0.52
CA ALA A 46 6.33 -27.39 -0.12
C ALA A 46 6.70 -26.05 -0.77
N VAL A 47 7.06 -26.09 -2.06
CA VAL A 47 7.28 -24.91 -2.90
C VAL A 47 5.97 -24.12 -2.95
N GLY A 48 5.78 -23.23 -1.98
CA GLY A 48 4.59 -22.42 -1.86
C GLY A 48 4.48 -21.54 -3.09
N TRP A 49 3.40 -21.78 -3.83
CA TRP A 49 3.01 -21.18 -5.10
C TRP A 49 3.20 -19.66 -5.16
N MET A 50 2.93 -18.96 -4.07
CA MET A 50 2.87 -17.50 -4.03
C MET A 50 4.18 -16.89 -3.50
N PRO A 51 4.80 -15.94 -4.23
CA PRO A 51 6.00 -15.22 -3.77
C PRO A 51 5.62 -14.08 -2.80
N TRP A 52 5.29 -14.43 -1.56
CA TRP A 52 4.85 -13.48 -0.53
C TRP A 52 5.86 -12.35 -0.28
N THR A 53 7.16 -12.67 -0.27
CA THR A 53 8.23 -11.67 -0.11
C THR A 53 8.22 -10.66 -1.26
N THR A 54 8.04 -11.11 -2.51
CA THR A 54 7.96 -10.20 -3.67
C THR A 54 6.75 -9.29 -3.57
N ILE A 55 5.58 -9.84 -3.20
CA ILE A 55 4.35 -9.05 -2.99
C ILE A 55 4.56 -8.03 -1.88
N PHE A 56 5.14 -8.44 -0.75
CA PHE A 56 5.46 -7.54 0.36
C PHE A 56 6.34 -6.38 -0.09
N VAL A 57 7.47 -6.66 -0.75
CA VAL A 57 8.43 -5.62 -1.18
C VAL A 57 7.79 -4.64 -2.16
N LEU A 58 7.07 -5.14 -3.17
CA LEU A 58 6.43 -4.28 -4.18
C LEU A 58 5.35 -3.40 -3.55
N MET A 59 4.49 -3.96 -2.71
CA MET A 59 3.39 -3.23 -2.08
C MET A 59 3.88 -2.26 -1.00
N ALA A 60 4.93 -2.62 -0.26
CA ALA A 60 5.58 -1.73 0.70
C ALA A 60 6.23 -0.54 -0.02
N PHE A 61 6.92 -0.79 -1.13
CA PHE A 61 7.56 0.27 -1.93
C PHE A 61 6.52 1.21 -2.55
N LEU A 62 5.51 0.66 -3.23
CA LEU A 62 4.40 1.46 -3.78
C LEU A 62 3.67 2.24 -2.69
N GLY A 63 3.31 1.59 -1.59
CA GLY A 63 2.58 2.21 -0.48
C GLY A 63 3.33 3.38 0.14
N THR A 64 4.63 3.20 0.42
CA THR A 64 5.48 4.27 0.96
C THR A 64 5.70 5.40 -0.03
N ALA A 65 5.89 5.11 -1.32
CA ALA A 65 6.01 6.13 -2.36
C ALA A 65 4.72 6.98 -2.46
N LEU A 66 3.55 6.34 -2.52
CA LEU A 66 2.26 7.03 -2.58
C LEU A 66 2.01 7.88 -1.33
N LEU A 67 2.29 7.37 -0.14
CA LEU A 67 2.15 8.13 1.10
C LEU A 67 3.10 9.33 1.16
N THR A 68 4.34 9.19 0.68
CA THR A 68 5.29 10.29 0.60
C THR A 68 4.76 11.40 -0.32
N MET A 69 4.17 11.04 -1.46
CA MET A 69 3.55 11.99 -2.38
C MET A 69 2.29 12.64 -1.77
N ALA A 70 1.45 11.87 -1.08
CA ALA A 70 0.29 12.39 -0.38
C ALA A 70 0.67 13.46 0.65
N VAL A 71 1.67 13.15 1.49
CA VAL A 71 2.25 14.08 2.46
C VAL A 71 2.76 15.33 1.76
N LYS A 72 3.58 15.18 0.70
CA LYS A 72 4.07 16.33 -0.06
C LYS A 72 2.94 17.17 -0.64
N SER A 73 1.88 16.54 -1.14
CA SER A 73 0.74 17.21 -1.76
C SER A 73 -0.08 18.01 -0.75
N TRP A 74 -0.22 17.52 0.49
CA TRP A 74 -0.87 18.30 1.56
C TRP A 74 -0.06 19.53 2.00
N PHE A 75 1.27 19.45 1.93
CA PHE A 75 2.16 20.54 2.30
C PHE A 75 2.62 21.39 1.11
N ALA A 76 2.12 21.14 -0.10
CA ALA A 76 2.39 21.97 -1.25
C ALA A 76 1.63 23.31 -1.11
N PRO A 77 2.32 24.47 -1.17
CA PRO A 77 1.69 25.78 -1.08
C PRO A 77 0.86 26.15 -2.33
#